data_AF-A0A7W7YB25-F1
#
_entry.id   AF-A0A7W7YB25-F1
#
_cell.length_a   1.000
_cell.length_b   1.000
_cell.length_c   1.000
_cell.angle_alpha   90.00
_cell.angle_beta   90.00
_cell.angle_gamma   90.00
#
_symmetry.space_group_name_H-M   'P 1'
#
loop_
_entity.id
_entity.type
_entity.pdbx_description
1 polymer ?
#
loop_
_entity_poly.entity_id
_entity_poly.type
_entity_poly.pdbx_seq_one_letter_code
_entity_poly.pdbx_strand_id
1 'polypeptide(L)'
;MKFSFFFALALTTVTASAVDYKSQVAIIFRTKCYACHSVTKKVKGKLALDDDKISEQIGPGKNIIPGKGAQSTMYVNCTLPNDDGDVMPPEGKNRLTDAELATLKAWIDEGASLTGGGAAPAPAPATAPAGGVMKWTNTEGKTIEAEFMGLQGDSVLLKIPSTGTTHILPLAKLSAESQAQAKAAQK
;
A
#
# COMPACT_ATOMS: atom_id res chain seq x y z
N MET A 1 -23.19 -53.15 0.21
CA MET A 1 -22.16 -52.29 0.85
C MET A 1 -21.34 -51.60 -0.24
N LYS A 2 -20.97 -50.34 0.00
CA LYS A 2 -20.12 -49.42 -0.80
C LYS A 2 -20.85 -48.50 -1.80
N PHE A 3 -21.26 -47.34 -1.30
CA PHE A 3 -21.43 -46.13 -2.10
C PHE A 3 -20.08 -45.39 -2.12
N SER A 4 -19.48 -45.24 -3.30
CA SER A 4 -18.36 -44.30 -3.50
C SER A 4 -18.95 -42.93 -3.75
N PHE A 5 -18.70 -41.99 -2.84
CA PHE A 5 -18.90 -40.57 -3.09
C PHE A 5 -17.58 -39.99 -3.61
N PHE A 6 -17.54 -39.63 -4.89
CA PHE A 6 -16.49 -38.77 -5.44
C PHE A 6 -16.81 -37.33 -5.03
N PHE A 7 -16.03 -36.78 -4.11
CA PHE A 7 -16.11 -35.37 -3.73
C PHE A 7 -15.22 -34.56 -4.70
N ALA A 8 -15.83 -33.93 -5.70
CA ALA A 8 -15.14 -33.04 -6.61
C ALA A 8 -14.95 -31.67 -5.92
N LEU A 9 -13.69 -31.34 -5.59
CA LEU A 9 -13.31 -30.03 -5.07
C LEU A 9 -13.20 -29.03 -6.23
N ALA A 10 -14.19 -28.16 -6.37
CA ALA A 10 -14.13 -27.04 -7.31
C ALA A 10 -13.20 -25.95 -6.75
N LEU A 11 -12.07 -25.70 -7.43
CA LEU A 11 -11.23 -24.53 -7.18
C LEU A 11 -11.88 -23.32 -7.86
N THR A 12 -12.50 -22.44 -7.07
CA THR A 12 -12.92 -21.11 -7.52
C THR A 12 -11.68 -20.22 -7.64
N THR A 13 -11.29 -19.90 -8.87
CA THR A 13 -10.28 -18.88 -9.13
C THR A 13 -10.89 -17.51 -8.85
N VAL A 14 -10.46 -16.86 -7.77
CA VAL A 14 -10.75 -15.44 -7.53
C VAL A 14 -9.87 -14.63 -8.47
N THR A 15 -10.46 -14.10 -9.54
CA THR A 15 -9.77 -13.13 -10.39
C THR A 15 -9.77 -11.78 -9.68
N ALA A 16 -8.66 -11.41 -9.06
CA ALA A 16 -8.43 -10.04 -8.61
C ALA A 16 -8.43 -9.12 -9.84
N SER A 17 -9.31 -8.11 -9.87
CA SER A 17 -9.38 -7.14 -10.96
C SER A 17 -8.28 -6.08 -10.80
N ALA A 18 -7.54 -5.81 -11.88
CA ALA A 18 -6.54 -4.74 -11.91
C ALA A 18 -7.14 -3.36 -11.57
N VAL A 19 -6.34 -2.50 -10.97
CA VAL A 19 -6.75 -1.12 -10.62
C VAL A 19 -6.94 -0.30 -11.90
N ASP A 20 -8.11 0.29 -12.04
CA ASP A 20 -8.42 1.18 -13.18
C ASP A 20 -7.99 2.62 -12.87
N TYR A 21 -7.12 3.16 -13.72
CA TYR A 21 -6.60 4.51 -13.54
C TYR A 21 -7.70 5.57 -13.56
N LYS A 22 -8.60 5.54 -14.55
CA LYS A 22 -9.55 6.64 -14.78
C LYS A 22 -10.59 6.78 -13.66
N SER A 23 -11.12 5.65 -13.20
CA SER A 23 -12.20 5.59 -12.21
C SER A 23 -11.71 5.54 -10.77
N GLN A 24 -10.46 5.14 -10.51
CA GLN A 24 -9.95 5.03 -9.14
C GLN A 24 -8.81 6.03 -8.89
N VAL A 25 -7.70 5.90 -9.61
CA VAL A 25 -6.46 6.68 -9.36
C VAL A 25 -6.64 8.16 -9.69
N ALA A 26 -7.20 8.47 -10.85
CA ALA A 26 -7.37 9.84 -11.31
C ALA A 26 -8.33 10.63 -10.41
N ILE A 27 -9.32 9.97 -9.79
CA ILE A 27 -10.20 10.62 -8.80
C ILE A 27 -9.41 11.01 -7.55
N ILE A 28 -8.52 10.12 -7.07
CA ILE A 28 -7.64 10.42 -5.93
C ILE A 28 -6.74 11.62 -6.27
N PHE A 29 -6.06 11.62 -7.42
CA PHE A 29 -5.19 12.74 -7.79
C PHE A 29 -5.94 14.07 -7.89
N ARG A 30 -7.13 14.08 -8.52
CA ARG A 30 -7.96 15.28 -8.63
C ARG A 30 -8.40 15.84 -7.27
N THR A 31 -8.73 14.96 -6.33
CA THR A 31 -9.31 15.35 -5.03
C THR A 31 -8.26 15.64 -3.95
N LYS A 32 -7.11 14.97 -4.00
CA LYS A 32 -6.05 15.03 -2.98
C LYS A 32 -4.83 15.86 -3.41
N CYS A 33 -4.48 15.85 -4.69
CA CYS A 33 -3.17 16.31 -5.15
C CYS A 33 -3.21 17.58 -6.00
N TYR A 34 -4.24 17.76 -6.84
CA TYR A 34 -4.27 18.82 -7.85
C TYR A 34 -4.17 20.23 -7.29
N ALA A 35 -4.53 20.47 -6.03
CA ALA A 35 -4.35 21.77 -5.40
C ALA A 35 -2.90 22.30 -5.45
N CYS A 36 -1.91 21.40 -5.54
CA CYS A 36 -0.48 21.74 -5.60
C CYS A 36 0.31 21.07 -6.72
N HIS A 37 -0.25 20.06 -7.39
CA HIS A 37 0.41 19.24 -8.42
C HIS A 37 -0.43 19.15 -9.71
N SER A 38 -0.97 20.28 -10.15
CA SER A 38 -1.73 20.39 -11.40
C SER A 38 -1.30 21.62 -12.20
N VAL A 39 -1.12 21.47 -13.52
CA VAL A 39 -0.82 22.58 -14.43
C VAL A 39 -1.95 23.62 -14.46
N THR A 40 -3.18 23.22 -14.12
CA THR A 40 -4.34 24.13 -14.07
C THR A 40 -4.42 24.95 -12.78
N LYS A 41 -3.63 24.59 -11.76
CA LYS A 41 -3.64 25.26 -10.44
C LYS A 41 -2.24 25.70 -10.04
N LYS A 42 -1.38 24.74 -9.70
CA LYS A 42 0.00 24.96 -9.26
C LYS A 42 0.82 23.69 -9.50
N VAL A 43 2.09 23.84 -9.88
CA VAL A 43 3.02 22.72 -10.09
C VAL A 43 4.18 22.83 -9.09
N LYS A 44 4.00 22.27 -7.89
CA LYS A 44 5.08 22.16 -6.90
C LYS A 44 5.98 20.95 -7.21
N GLY A 45 7.27 21.08 -6.89
CA GLY A 45 8.23 19.99 -7.01
C GLY A 45 8.44 19.46 -8.44
N LYS A 46 8.08 20.24 -9.48
CA LYS A 46 8.07 19.80 -10.89
C LYS A 46 7.22 18.54 -11.14
N LEU A 47 6.25 18.29 -10.26
CA LEU A 47 5.34 17.15 -10.34
C LEU A 47 3.95 17.64 -10.77
N ALA A 48 3.55 17.27 -11.98
CA ALA A 48 2.21 17.49 -12.52
C ALA A 48 1.49 16.14 -12.66
N LEU A 49 0.40 15.99 -11.92
CA LEU A 49 -0.39 14.74 -11.86
C LEU A 49 -1.64 14.79 -12.73
N ASP A 50 -1.80 15.83 -13.56
CA ASP A 50 -2.88 15.93 -14.53
C ASP A 50 -2.90 14.73 -15.48
N ASP A 51 -4.09 14.32 -15.94
CA ASP A 51 -4.24 13.12 -16.78
C ASP A 51 -3.44 13.20 -18.08
N ASP A 52 -3.25 14.39 -18.64
CA ASP A 52 -2.48 14.65 -19.86
C ASP A 52 -0.97 14.83 -19.59
N LYS A 53 -0.55 14.87 -18.32
CA LYS A 53 0.85 15.08 -17.88
C LYS A 53 1.43 13.93 -17.08
N ILE A 54 0.60 13.07 -16.52
CA ILE A 54 0.99 11.99 -15.61
C ILE A 54 2.01 11.02 -16.23
N SER A 55 1.95 10.79 -17.54
CA SER A 55 2.90 9.94 -18.26
C SER A 55 4.35 10.45 -18.18
N GLU A 56 4.56 11.76 -18.05
CA GLU A 56 5.89 12.38 -17.90
C GLU A 56 6.52 12.10 -16.52
N GLN A 57 5.67 11.74 -15.54
CA GLN A 57 6.03 11.45 -14.15
C GLN A 57 6.21 9.95 -13.88
N ILE A 58 5.90 9.11 -14.86
CA ILE A 58 5.99 7.65 -14.77
C ILE A 58 7.25 7.17 -15.49
N GLY A 59 8.08 6.40 -14.80
CA GLY A 59 9.23 5.74 -15.38
C GLY A 59 10.39 5.53 -14.41
N PRO A 60 11.48 4.89 -14.86
CA PRO A 60 12.67 4.71 -14.05
C PRO A 60 13.24 6.08 -13.59
N GLY A 61 13.50 6.22 -12.28
CA GLY A 61 14.04 7.45 -11.70
C GLY A 61 13.08 8.63 -11.68
N LYS A 62 11.79 8.41 -11.94
CA LYS A 62 10.73 9.42 -11.83
C LYS A 62 10.01 9.32 -10.48
N ASN A 63 9.07 10.25 -10.25
CA ASN A 63 8.25 10.27 -9.04
C ASN A 63 7.37 9.02 -8.87
N ILE A 64 6.99 8.41 -9.99
CA ILE A 64 6.21 7.17 -10.04
C ILE A 64 7.03 6.14 -10.82
N ILE A 65 7.44 5.07 -10.14
CA ILE A 65 8.29 4.03 -10.72
C ILE A 65 7.44 2.77 -10.88
N PRO A 66 7.06 2.38 -12.11
CA PRO A 66 6.27 1.18 -12.37
C PRO A 66 6.85 -0.07 -11.68
N GLY A 67 6.00 -0.85 -11.02
CA GLY A 67 6.37 -2.06 -10.27
C GLY A 67 7.02 -1.79 -8.91
N LYS A 68 7.15 -0.52 -8.50
CA LYS A 68 7.90 -0.11 -7.31
C LYS A 68 7.14 0.93 -6.50
N GLY A 69 5.90 0.62 -6.09
CA GLY A 69 5.03 1.52 -5.32
C GLY A 69 5.69 2.02 -4.05
N ALA A 70 6.23 1.11 -3.23
CA ALA A 70 6.91 1.46 -1.98
C ALA A 70 8.23 2.25 -2.15
N GLN A 71 8.78 2.34 -3.36
CA GLN A 71 10.01 3.10 -3.65
C GLN A 71 9.73 4.36 -4.49
N SER A 72 8.49 4.56 -4.91
CA SER A 72 8.09 5.73 -5.70
C SER A 72 7.98 6.93 -4.79
N THR A 73 8.76 7.98 -5.04
CA THR A 73 8.80 9.18 -4.18
C THR A 73 7.41 9.78 -3.96
N MET A 74 6.55 9.78 -4.97
CA MET A 74 5.17 10.25 -4.83
C MET A 74 4.42 9.48 -3.72
N TYR A 75 4.53 8.15 -3.72
CA TYR A 75 3.87 7.30 -2.73
C TYR A 75 4.54 7.41 -1.36
N VAL A 76 5.87 7.38 -1.30
CA VAL A 76 6.64 7.50 -0.06
C VAL A 76 6.24 8.77 0.70
N ASN A 77 6.22 9.92 0.01
CA ASN A 77 5.84 11.19 0.62
C ASN A 77 4.40 11.18 1.15
N CYS A 78 3.51 10.37 0.57
CA CYS A 78 2.15 10.22 1.08
C CYS A 78 2.04 9.42 2.38
N THR A 79 3.03 8.59 2.66
CA THR A 79 3.10 7.73 3.85
C THR A 79 3.92 8.32 5.00
N LEU A 80 4.54 9.49 4.80
CA LEU A 80 5.35 10.14 5.83
C LEU A 80 4.50 10.62 7.02
N PRO A 81 5.11 10.72 8.22
CA PRO A 81 4.50 11.37 9.39
C PRO A 81 4.01 12.80 9.09
N ASN A 82 2.99 13.27 9.81
CA ASN A 82 2.38 14.59 9.57
C ASN A 82 3.33 15.76 9.79
N ASP A 83 4.31 15.59 10.66
CA ASP A 83 5.32 16.59 11.02
C ASP A 83 6.55 16.57 10.10
N ASP A 84 6.60 15.65 9.13
CA ASP A 84 7.65 15.60 8.13
C ASP A 84 7.48 16.72 7.09
N GLY A 85 8.57 17.42 6.75
CA GLY A 85 8.56 18.54 5.81
C GLY A 85 8.19 18.15 4.37
N ASP A 86 8.37 16.88 4.01
CA ASP A 86 8.09 16.33 2.68
C ASP A 86 6.75 15.60 2.60
N VAL A 87 5.99 15.54 3.71
CA VAL A 87 4.69 14.85 3.75
C VAL A 87 3.69 15.45 2.76
N MET A 88 3.00 14.56 2.04
CA MET A 88 2.01 14.95 1.04
C MET A 88 0.66 14.24 1.24
N PRO A 89 -0.46 14.95 1.16
CA PRO A 89 -0.59 16.40 1.27
C PRO A 89 -0.04 16.91 2.62
N PRO A 90 0.42 18.17 2.70
CA PRO A 90 0.89 18.76 3.94
C PRO A 90 -0.16 18.72 5.05
N GLU A 91 0.28 18.87 6.29
CA GLU A 91 -0.61 18.97 7.45
C GLU A 91 -1.71 20.02 7.25
N GLY A 92 -2.92 19.73 7.74
CA GLY A 92 -4.10 20.58 7.57
C GLY A 92 -4.69 20.59 6.15
N LYS A 93 -4.20 19.74 5.24
CA LYS A 93 -4.80 19.50 3.92
C LYS A 93 -5.52 18.16 3.86
N ASN A 94 -6.20 17.92 2.74
CA ASN A 94 -7.01 16.74 2.51
C ASN A 94 -6.13 15.48 2.36
N ARG A 95 -5.79 14.82 3.46
CA ARG A 95 -4.96 13.61 3.48
C ARG A 95 -5.65 12.43 2.79
N LEU A 96 -4.82 11.51 2.32
CA LEU A 96 -5.29 10.24 1.79
C LEU A 96 -5.73 9.34 2.94
N THR A 97 -6.78 8.58 2.71
CA THR A 97 -7.18 7.45 3.53
C THR A 97 -6.29 6.24 3.22
N ASP A 98 -6.29 5.24 4.11
CA ASP A 98 -5.56 4.00 3.89
C ASP A 98 -6.01 3.26 2.62
N ALA A 99 -7.31 3.35 2.29
CA ALA A 99 -7.85 2.77 1.06
C ALA A 99 -7.30 3.48 -0.19
N GLU A 100 -7.26 4.81 -0.18
CA GLU A 100 -6.71 5.59 -1.29
C GLU A 100 -5.20 5.34 -1.46
N LEU A 101 -4.46 5.25 -0.35
CA LEU A 101 -3.04 4.86 -0.38
C LEU A 101 -2.87 3.45 -0.96
N ALA A 102 -3.70 2.49 -0.55
CA ALA A 102 -3.64 1.13 -1.07
C ALA A 102 -3.92 1.10 -2.58
N THR A 103 -4.92 1.84 -3.06
CA THR A 103 -5.22 1.97 -4.50
C THR A 103 -4.04 2.56 -5.26
N LEU A 104 -3.42 3.64 -4.76
CA LEU A 104 -2.25 4.22 -5.41
C LEU A 104 -1.08 3.24 -5.46
N LYS A 105 -0.79 2.55 -4.35
CA LYS A 105 0.31 1.57 -4.29
C LYS A 105 0.09 0.43 -5.28
N ALA A 106 -1.11 -0.16 -5.27
CA ALA A 106 -1.48 -1.27 -6.14
C ALA A 106 -1.36 -0.87 -7.61
N TRP A 107 -1.89 0.29 -8.00
CA TRP A 107 -1.74 0.79 -9.36
C TRP A 107 -0.27 0.94 -9.79
N ILE A 108 0.60 1.47 -8.92
CA ILE A 108 2.02 1.60 -9.24
C ILE A 108 2.68 0.22 -9.36
N ASP A 109 2.40 -0.69 -8.42
CA ASP A 109 2.93 -2.05 -8.42
C ASP A 109 2.47 -2.85 -9.65
N GLU A 110 1.25 -2.60 -10.14
CA GLU A 110 0.69 -3.14 -11.39
C GLU A 110 1.27 -2.49 -12.66
N GLY A 111 2.24 -1.60 -12.52
CA GLY A 111 2.96 -0.99 -13.64
C GLY A 111 2.47 0.40 -14.03
N ALA A 112 1.63 1.04 -13.20
CA ALA A 112 1.15 2.41 -13.38
C ALA A 112 0.46 2.66 -14.73
N SER A 113 -0.32 1.69 -15.22
CA SER A 113 -0.99 1.81 -16.53
C SER A 113 -2.08 2.89 -16.54
N LEU A 114 -2.14 3.68 -17.61
CA LEU A 114 -3.13 4.77 -17.81
C LEU A 114 -4.31 4.35 -18.69
N THR A 115 -4.12 3.34 -19.53
CA THR A 115 -5.14 2.72 -20.35
C THR A 115 -5.46 1.39 -19.70
N GLY A 116 -6.62 1.29 -19.02
CA GLY A 116 -7.00 0.12 -18.24
C GLY A 116 -6.60 -1.21 -18.90
N GLY A 117 -5.97 -2.08 -18.12
CA GLY A 117 -5.31 -3.30 -18.63
C GLY A 117 -3.78 -3.19 -18.71
N GLY A 118 -3.13 -2.62 -17.69
CA GLY A 118 -1.67 -2.76 -17.56
C GLY A 118 -1.29 -4.24 -17.58
N ALA A 119 -0.29 -4.60 -18.38
CA ALA A 119 0.28 -5.94 -18.35
C ALA A 119 0.71 -6.23 -16.91
N ALA A 120 -0.05 -7.10 -16.25
CA ALA A 120 0.21 -7.50 -14.90
C ALA A 120 1.67 -7.97 -14.80
N PRO A 121 2.54 -7.41 -13.93
CA PRO A 121 3.39 -8.32 -13.21
C PRO A 121 2.44 -9.29 -12.51
N ALA A 122 2.69 -10.60 -12.65
CA ALA A 122 1.91 -11.69 -12.09
C ALA A 122 1.26 -11.28 -10.76
N PRO A 123 -0.01 -11.64 -10.49
CA PRO A 123 -0.75 -11.14 -9.34
C PRO A 123 0.17 -11.13 -8.13
N ALA A 124 0.55 -9.93 -7.67
CA ALA A 124 0.95 -9.81 -6.28
C ALA A 124 -0.31 -10.28 -5.55
N PRO A 125 -0.23 -11.40 -4.82
CA PRO A 125 -1.43 -12.04 -4.36
C PRO A 125 -2.21 -11.02 -3.55
N ALA A 126 -3.52 -10.96 -3.76
CA ALA A 126 -4.44 -10.54 -2.72
C ALA A 126 -4.39 -11.59 -1.59
N THR A 127 -3.22 -11.78 -1.00
CA THR A 127 -3.10 -12.21 0.38
C THR A 127 -2.78 -10.94 1.12
N ALA A 128 -3.77 -10.46 1.89
CA ALA A 128 -3.42 -10.06 3.24
C ALA A 128 -2.36 -11.05 3.75
N PRO A 129 -1.22 -10.59 4.29
CA PRO A 129 -0.18 -11.49 4.75
C PRO A 129 -0.79 -12.62 5.55
N ALA A 130 -0.39 -13.84 5.20
CA ALA A 130 -0.79 -15.05 5.89
C ALA A 130 -0.29 -14.97 7.33
N GLY A 131 -1.17 -14.49 8.19
CA GLY A 131 -0.89 -14.18 9.58
C GLY A 131 -1.98 -13.22 9.99
N GLY A 132 -3.14 -13.77 10.33
CA GLY A 132 -4.29 -12.98 10.76
C GLY A 132 -3.97 -12.08 11.97
N VAL A 133 -5.00 -11.56 12.62
CA VAL A 133 -4.79 -10.71 13.79
C VAL A 133 -4.00 -11.45 14.87
N MET A 134 -2.77 -10.99 15.14
CA MET A 134 -1.87 -11.54 16.15
C MET A 134 -1.70 -10.56 17.30
N LYS A 135 -1.27 -11.07 18.45
CA LYS A 135 -0.89 -10.25 19.59
C LYS A 135 0.56 -9.78 19.44
N TRP A 136 0.76 -8.49 19.64
CA TRP A 136 2.06 -7.83 19.58
C TRP A 136 2.32 -7.11 20.88
N THR A 137 3.42 -7.43 21.53
CA THR A 137 3.75 -6.90 22.85
C THR A 137 5.02 -6.07 22.76
N ASN A 138 4.99 -4.86 23.32
CA ASN A 138 6.18 -4.02 23.41
C ASN A 138 7.10 -4.47 24.58
N THR A 139 8.28 -3.88 24.70
CA THR A 139 9.21 -4.15 25.81
C THR A 139 8.68 -3.78 27.19
N GLU A 140 7.60 -2.99 27.26
CA GLU A 140 6.93 -2.58 28.50
C GLU A 140 5.77 -3.52 28.88
N GLY A 141 5.50 -4.57 28.10
CA GLY A 141 4.42 -5.52 28.33
C GLY A 141 3.04 -5.08 27.81
N LYS A 142 2.94 -3.94 27.12
CA LYS A 142 1.69 -3.50 26.50
C LYS A 142 1.43 -4.29 25.21
N THR A 143 0.25 -4.87 25.12
CA THR A 143 -0.18 -5.68 23.97
C THR A 143 -1.18 -4.95 23.09
N ILE A 144 -1.05 -5.15 21.78
CA ILE A 144 -2.05 -4.79 20.76
C ILE A 144 -2.41 -6.00 19.92
N GLU A 145 -3.58 -5.95 19.29
CA GLU A 145 -4.00 -6.91 18.28
C GLU A 145 -3.84 -6.28 16.89
N ALA A 146 -3.00 -6.86 16.05
CA ALA A 146 -2.64 -6.31 14.75
C ALA A 146 -2.27 -7.39 13.73
N GLU A 147 -2.52 -7.10 12.45
CA GLU A 147 -2.09 -7.90 11.30
C GLU A 147 -0.63 -7.56 10.95
N PHE A 148 0.18 -8.59 10.70
CA PHE A 148 1.57 -8.43 10.29
C PHE A 148 1.67 -8.00 8.84
N MET A 149 1.99 -6.74 8.53
CA MET A 149 2.09 -6.27 7.14
C MET A 149 3.47 -6.51 6.51
N GLY A 150 4.47 -6.94 7.28
CA GLY A 150 5.84 -7.19 6.82
C GLY A 150 6.88 -6.43 7.64
N LEU A 151 8.12 -6.42 7.13
CA LEU A 151 9.21 -5.61 7.70
C LEU A 151 9.61 -4.47 6.76
N GLN A 152 10.04 -3.36 7.36
CA GLN A 152 10.73 -2.24 6.72
C GLN A 152 12.02 -1.98 7.49
N GLY A 153 13.14 -2.46 6.94
CA GLY A 153 14.42 -2.49 7.64
C GLY A 153 14.30 -3.27 8.96
N ASP A 154 14.65 -2.61 10.07
CA ASP A 154 14.59 -3.19 11.42
C ASP A 154 13.24 -2.95 12.12
N SER A 155 12.21 -2.55 11.38
CA SER A 155 10.87 -2.28 11.91
C SER A 155 9.83 -3.22 11.34
N VAL A 156 8.83 -3.57 12.14
CA VAL A 156 7.64 -4.28 11.71
C VAL A 156 6.54 -3.30 11.32
N LEU A 157 5.79 -3.63 10.28
CA LEU A 157 4.56 -2.92 9.91
C LEU A 157 3.38 -3.70 10.49
N LEU A 158 2.59 -3.06 11.33
CA LEU A 158 1.44 -3.66 12.00
C LEU A 158 0.17 -2.89 11.67
N LYS A 159 -0.82 -3.56 11.09
CA LYS A 159 -2.11 -2.95 10.78
C LYS A 159 -3.13 -3.26 11.86
N ILE A 160 -3.76 -2.23 12.42
CA ILE A 160 -4.84 -2.37 13.40
C ILE A 160 -6.15 -2.66 12.65
N PRO A 161 -6.77 -3.84 12.81
CA PRO A 161 -7.92 -4.23 12.00
C PRO A 161 -9.14 -3.31 12.19
N SER A 162 -9.34 -2.81 13.41
CA SER A 162 -10.48 -1.95 13.75
C SER A 162 -10.42 -0.57 13.13
N THR A 163 -9.22 -0.06 12.84
CA THR A 163 -9.03 1.31 12.32
C THR A 163 -8.47 1.33 10.91
N GLY A 164 -7.86 0.23 10.43
CA GLY A 164 -7.12 0.18 9.17
C GLY A 164 -5.69 0.75 9.24
N THR A 165 -5.38 1.48 10.32
CA THR A 165 -4.11 2.19 10.51
C THR A 165 -2.93 1.22 10.54
N THR A 166 -1.88 1.52 9.76
CA THR A 166 -0.61 0.79 9.81
C THR A 166 0.42 1.56 10.64
N HIS A 167 0.99 0.89 11.65
CA HIS A 167 2.06 1.41 12.49
C HIS A 167 3.38 0.74 12.13
N ILE A 168 4.44 1.55 12.03
CA ILE A 168 5.82 1.06 11.88
C ILE A 168 6.46 1.05 13.26
N LEU A 169 6.84 -0.13 13.75
CA LEU A 169 7.37 -0.31 15.10
C LEU A 169 8.76 -0.95 15.04
N PRO A 170 9.80 -0.35 15.63
CA PRO A 170 11.12 -0.95 15.67
C PRO A 170 11.09 -2.31 16.36
N LEU A 171 11.71 -3.34 15.78
CA LEU A 171 11.78 -4.68 16.36
C LEU A 171 12.42 -4.65 17.75
N ALA A 172 13.41 -3.77 17.96
CA ALA A 172 14.06 -3.58 19.26
C ALA A 172 13.13 -3.04 20.37
N LYS A 173 11.96 -2.49 20.01
CA LYS A 173 10.92 -2.03 20.94
C LYS A 173 9.84 -3.07 21.21
N LEU A 174 9.94 -4.24 20.59
CA LEU A 174 9.04 -5.37 20.79
C LEU A 174 9.63 -6.39 21.77
N SER A 175 8.75 -7.16 22.41
CA SER A 175 9.15 -8.31 23.23
C SER A 175 9.91 -9.33 22.38
N ALA A 176 10.74 -10.16 23.03
CA ALA A 176 11.47 -11.23 22.35
C ALA A 176 10.53 -12.18 21.58
N GLU A 177 9.34 -12.43 22.14
CA GLU A 177 8.29 -13.25 21.51
C GLU A 177 7.75 -12.59 20.24
N SER A 178 7.43 -11.29 20.29
CA SER A 178 6.96 -10.55 19.10
C SER A 178 8.06 -10.40 18.03
N GLN A 179 9.33 -10.30 18.44
CA GLN A 179 10.45 -10.35 17.49
C GLN A 179 10.58 -11.73 16.82
N ALA A 180 10.44 -12.82 17.58
CA ALA A 180 10.46 -14.17 17.05
C ALA A 180 9.26 -14.42 16.11
N GLN A 181 8.08 -13.93 16.47
CA GLN A 181 6.88 -13.96 15.64
C GLN A 181 7.10 -13.26 14.30
N ALA A 182 7.67 -12.05 14.31
CA ALA A 182 7.99 -11.31 13.08
C ALA A 182 8.95 -12.08 12.17
N LYS A 183 9.96 -12.77 12.73
CA LYS A 183 10.90 -13.62 11.96
C LYS A 183 10.24 -14.90 11.43
N ALA A 184 9.34 -15.50 12.20
CA ALA A 184 8.61 -16.69 11.79
C ALA A 184 7.63 -16.40 10.65
N ALA A 185 7.00 -15.23 10.66
CA ALA A 185 6.06 -14.77 9.64
C ALA A 185 6.72 -14.40 8.29
N GLN A 186 8.06 -14.51 8.17
CA GLN A 186 8.80 -14.34 6.91
C GLN A 186 9.06 -15.65 6.16
N LYS A 187 8.75 -16.81 6.76
CA LYS A 187 8.96 -18.13 6.16
C LYS A 187 7.70 -18.64 5.48
#